data_AF-A0A7L2PKP0-F1
#
_entry.id   AF-A0A7L2PKP0-F1
#
_cell.length_a   1.000
_cell.length_b   1.000
_cell.length_c   1.000
_cell.angle_alpha   90.00
_cell.angle_beta   90.00
_cell.angle_gamma   90.00
#
_symmetry.space_group_name_H-M   'P 1'
#
loop_
_entity.id
_entity.type
_entity.pdbx_description
1 polymer ?
#
loop_
_entity_poly.entity_id
_entity_poly.type
_entity_poly.pdbx_seq_one_letter_code
_entity_poly.pdbx_strand_id
1 'polypeptide(L)'
;CPQNNPQVSRTLATCPFNARHRVPRSLLRGHLTSCPDKLPLELPPDPEDMAKTAGDPPQAWQPPPCQEDWDAGEAPAVSPEPLL
;
A
#
# COMPACT_ATOMS: atom_id res chain seq x y z
N CYS A 1 -11.19 14.47 1.24
CA CYS A 1 -10.50 14.48 2.55
C CYS A 1 -11.52 14.40 3.69
N PRO A 2 -11.31 13.58 4.74
CA PRO A 2 -12.20 13.50 5.90
C PRO A 2 -12.42 14.84 6.59
N GLN A 3 -11.38 15.69 6.63
CA GLN A 3 -11.45 17.07 7.13
C GLN A 3 -12.41 17.97 6.34
N ASN A 4 -12.54 17.79 5.03
CA ASN A 4 -13.35 18.68 4.20
C ASN A 4 -14.86 18.35 4.26
N ASN A 5 -15.20 17.08 4.50
CA ASN A 5 -16.58 16.61 4.57
C ASN A 5 -16.74 15.55 5.67
N PRO A 6 -16.69 15.97 6.96
CA PRO A 6 -16.68 15.05 8.10
C PRO A 6 -17.98 14.25 8.22
N GLN A 7 -19.10 14.80 7.76
CA GLN A 7 -20.40 14.13 7.83
C GLN A 7 -20.41 12.91 6.91
N VAL A 8 -19.93 13.09 5.68
CA VAL A 8 -19.85 12.04 4.66
C VAL A 8 -18.83 10.97 5.04
N SER A 9 -17.69 11.37 5.64
CA SER A 9 -16.67 10.40 6.07
C SER A 9 -17.13 9.51 7.23
N ARG A 10 -17.99 10.03 8.12
CA ARG A 10 -18.60 9.27 9.22
C ARG A 10 -19.66 8.27 8.74
N THR A 11 -20.38 8.56 7.66
CA THR A 11 -21.45 7.68 7.17
C THR A 11 -20.96 6.60 6.21
N LEU A 12 -19.85 6.81 5.52
CA LEU A 12 -19.26 5.85 4.58
C LEU A 12 -18.11 5.05 5.21
N ALA A 13 -18.08 3.75 4.96
CA ALA A 13 -16.96 2.86 5.22
C ALA A 13 -16.30 2.44 3.91
N THR A 14 -15.01 2.12 3.99
CA THR A 14 -14.26 1.55 2.87
C THR A 14 -14.40 0.03 2.88
N CYS A 15 -14.62 -0.57 1.72
CA CYS A 15 -14.65 -2.03 1.60
C CYS A 15 -13.25 -2.64 1.87
N PRO A 16 -13.14 -3.74 2.62
CA PRO A 16 -11.88 -4.43 2.85
C PRO A 16 -11.33 -5.13 1.60
N PHE A 17 -12.18 -5.47 0.62
CA PHE A 17 -11.77 -6.14 -0.61
C PHE A 17 -11.31 -5.16 -1.71
N ASN A 18 -11.82 -3.92 -1.70
CA ASN A 18 -11.43 -2.90 -2.67
C ASN A 18 -11.55 -1.49 -2.09
N ALA A 19 -10.43 -0.79 -1.97
CA ALA A 19 -10.39 0.56 -1.39
C ALA A 19 -11.16 1.61 -2.21
N ARG A 20 -11.48 1.35 -3.48
CA ARG A 20 -12.31 2.22 -4.33
C ARG A 20 -13.78 2.22 -3.90
N HIS A 21 -14.22 1.17 -3.22
CA HIS A 21 -15.60 1.05 -2.76
C HIS A 21 -15.79 1.80 -1.43
N ARG A 22 -16.63 2.85 -1.48
CA ARG A 22 -17.15 3.57 -0.31
C ARG A 22 -18.63 3.26 -0.15
N VAL A 23 -18.97 2.56 0.92
CA VAL A 23 -20.31 2.00 1.15
C VAL A 23 -20.90 2.60 2.43
N PRO A 24 -22.20 2.94 2.49
CA PRO A 24 -22.83 3.33 3.74
C PRO A 24 -22.61 2.30 4.84
N ARG A 25 -22.24 2.75 6.04
CA ARG A 25 -21.97 1.87 7.18
C ARG A 25 -23.11 0.90 7.48
N SER A 26 -24.36 1.33 7.34
CA SER A 26 -25.55 0.51 7.51
C SER A 26 -25.65 -0.65 6.50
N LEU A 27 -25.09 -0.48 5.30
CA LEU A 27 -25.13 -1.46 4.22
C LEU A 27 -23.85 -2.27 4.08
N LEU A 28 -22.80 -1.95 4.84
CA LEU A 28 -21.50 -2.60 4.75
C LEU A 28 -21.64 -4.13 4.91
N ARG A 29 -22.46 -4.60 5.84
CA ARG A 29 -22.63 -6.04 6.09
C ARG A 29 -23.20 -6.79 4.88
N GLY A 30 -24.19 -6.23 4.19
CA GLY A 30 -24.73 -6.80 2.96
C GLY A 30 -23.78 -6.66 1.77
N HIS A 31 -22.99 -5.59 1.74
CA HIS A 31 -21.92 -5.45 0.76
C HIS A 31 -20.85 -6.54 0.91
N LEU A 32 -20.41 -6.88 2.13
CA LEU A 32 -19.39 -7.91 2.34
C LEU A 32 -19.79 -9.29 1.80
N THR A 33 -21.09 -9.60 1.74
CA THR A 33 -21.59 -10.89 1.22
C THR A 33 -21.72 -10.91 -0.29
N SER A 34 -21.79 -9.75 -0.95
CA SER A 34 -22.11 -9.59 -2.36
C SER A 34 -21.08 -8.80 -3.16
N CYS A 35 -19.96 -8.43 -2.53
CA CYS A 35 -18.94 -7.60 -3.15
C CYS A 35 -18.31 -8.34 -4.35
N PRO A 36 -18.26 -7.72 -5.55
CA PRO A 36 -17.69 -8.37 -6.73
C PRO A 36 -16.18 -8.57 -6.62
N ASP A 37 -15.50 -7.75 -5.82
CA ASP A 37 -14.05 -7.88 -5.57
C ASP A 37 -13.75 -8.87 -4.44
N LYS A 38 -14.77 -9.48 -3.82
CA LYS A 38 -14.55 -10.56 -2.86
C LYS A 38 -14.05 -11.78 -3.63
N LEU A 39 -12.73 -11.91 -3.73
CA LEU A 39 -12.11 -13.11 -4.28
C LEU A 39 -12.52 -14.33 -3.44
N PRO A 40 -12.84 -15.47 -4.08
CA PRO A 40 -12.81 -16.75 -3.40
C PRO A 40 -11.43 -16.89 -2.74
N LEU A 41 -11.41 -17.34 -1.48
CA LEU A 41 -10.16 -17.84 -0.92
C LEU A 41 -9.87 -19.11 -1.73
N GLU A 42 -9.06 -19.00 -2.78
CA GLU A 42 -8.43 -20.15 -3.40
C GLU A 42 -7.62 -20.80 -2.28
N LEU A 43 -8.13 -21.93 -1.77
CA LEU A 43 -7.39 -22.71 -0.80
C LEU A 43 -6.09 -23.09 -1.50
N PRO A 44 -4.91 -22.87 -0.89
CA PRO A 44 -3.67 -23.38 -1.46
C PRO A 44 -3.86 -24.86 -1.80
N PRO A 45 -3.43 -25.32 -2.99
CA PRO A 45 -3.44 -26.74 -3.30
C PRO A 45 -2.71 -27.49 -2.18
N ASP A 46 -3.18 -28.69 -1.84
CA ASP A 46 -2.59 -29.51 -0.80
C ASP A 46 -1.06 -29.55 -0.98
N PRO A 47 -0.28 -29.51 0.11
CA PRO A 47 1.19 -29.46 0.04
C PRO A 47 1.79 -30.64 -0.72
N GLU A 48 1.01 -31.69 -0.94
CA GLU A 48 1.31 -32.88 -1.74
C GLU A 48 1.51 -32.56 -3.24
N ASP A 49 0.86 -31.50 -3.75
CA ASP A 49 0.89 -31.10 -5.16
C ASP A 49 2.04 -30.10 -5.48
N MET A 50 2.49 -29.31 -4.51
CA MET A 50 3.57 -28.31 -4.67
C MET A 50 4.98 -28.91 -4.83
N ALA A 51 5.17 -30.21 -4.57
CA ALA A 51 6.49 -30.85 -4.63
C ALA A 51 7.03 -31.06 -6.07
N LYS A 52 6.25 -30.76 -7.11
CA LYS A 52 6.62 -31.04 -8.52
C LYS A 52 7.21 -29.86 -9.30
N THR A 53 7.33 -28.67 -8.72
CA THR A 53 7.91 -27.52 -9.44
C THR A 53 9.00 -26.84 -8.61
N ALA A 54 10.13 -27.54 -8.46
CA ALA A 54 11.38 -26.94 -8.05
C ALA A 54 11.97 -26.13 -9.24
N GLY A 55 11.33 -25.01 -9.56
CA GLY A 55 11.95 -23.96 -10.38
C GLY A 55 12.88 -23.11 -9.53
N ASP A 56 13.96 -22.62 -10.16
CA ASP A 56 14.97 -21.73 -9.59
C ASP A 56 14.36 -20.63 -8.70
N PRO A 57 14.97 -20.31 -7.54
CA PRO A 57 14.43 -19.27 -6.65
C PRO A 57 14.26 -17.96 -7.41
N PRO A 58 13.12 -17.26 -7.25
CA PRO A 58 12.93 -15.99 -7.94
C PRO A 58 14.03 -15.02 -7.53
N GLN A 59 14.80 -14.55 -8.52
CA GLN A 59 15.83 -13.51 -8.35
C GLN A 59 15.23 -12.34 -7.57
N ALA A 60 15.70 -12.13 -6.34
CA ALA A 60 15.18 -11.10 -5.45
C ALA A 60 15.39 -9.72 -6.07
N TRP A 61 14.28 -8.97 -6.28
CA TRP A 61 14.34 -7.62 -6.82
C TRP A 61 15.19 -6.72 -5.93
N GLN A 62 16.13 -6.00 -6.54
CA GLN A 62 16.96 -5.01 -5.86
C GLN A 62 16.46 -3.61 -6.22
N PRO A 63 16.17 -2.74 -5.24
CA PRO A 63 15.81 -1.36 -5.53
C PRO A 63 16.99 -0.62 -6.15
N PRO A 64 16.76 0.28 -7.12
CA PRO A 64 17.79 1.21 -7.56
C PRO A 64 18.23 2.10 -6.39
N PRO A 65 19.49 2.59 -6.38
CA PRO A 65 19.94 3.53 -5.37
C PRO A 65 19.09 4.82 -5.42
N CYS A 66 18.65 5.30 -4.27
CA CYS A 66 17.91 6.56 -4.17
C CYS A 66 18.82 7.75 -4.53
N GLN A 67 18.31 8.69 -5.33
CA GLN A 67 19.01 9.92 -5.74
C GLN A 67 18.37 11.20 -5.19
N GLU A 68 17.28 11.09 -4.44
CA GLU A 68 16.54 12.24 -3.92
C GLU A 68 17.03 12.62 -2.53
N ASP A 69 18.12 13.39 -2.49
CA ASP A 69 18.61 14.03 -1.27
C ASP A 69 17.73 15.26 -0.97
N TRP A 70 16.61 15.02 -0.27
CA TRP A 70 15.62 16.05 0.10
C TRP A 70 16.14 17.05 1.15
N ASP A 71 17.37 16.87 1.65
CA ASP A 71 18.04 17.74 2.64
C ASP A 71 19.13 18.62 2.00
N ALA A 72 19.23 18.64 0.66
CA ALA A 72 20.08 19.58 -0.09
C ALA A 72 19.50 21.02 -0.05
N GLY A 73 19.20 21.52 1.14
CA GLY A 73 19.05 22.94 1.43
C GLY A 73 20.43 23.56 1.53
N GLU A 74 20.70 24.52 0.64
CA GLU A 74 21.86 25.42 0.60
C GLU A 74 22.50 25.62 1.98
N ALA A 75 23.63 24.93 2.24
CA ALA A 75 24.48 25.28 3.37
C ALA A 75 24.92 26.74 3.18
N PRO A 76 24.77 27.64 4.17
CA PRO A 76 25.22 29.01 4.02
C PRO A 76 26.71 29.00 3.72
N ALA A 77 27.13 29.80 2.73
CA ALA A 77 28.53 30.00 2.38
C ALA A 77 29.30 30.49 3.62
N VAL A 78 29.88 29.56 4.38
CA VAL A 78 30.95 29.85 5.32
C VAL A 78 32.16 30.21 4.46
N SER A 79 32.39 31.52 4.31
CA SER A 79 33.68 32.04 3.84
C SER A 79 34.78 31.40 4.68
N PRO A 80 35.77 30.72 4.10
CA PRO A 80 36.93 30.32 4.87
C PRO A 80 37.71 31.59 5.19
N GLU A 81 37.68 32.02 6.45
CA GLU A 81 38.75 32.86 6.99
C GLU A 81 40.02 32.00 7.03
N PRO A 82 41.11 32.36 6.32
CA PRO A 82 42.39 31.72 6.58
C PRO A 82 42.94 32.28 7.89
N LEU A 83 43.00 31.43 8.91
CA LEU A 83 43.98 31.60 9.98
C LEU A 83 45.38 31.31 9.41
N LEU A 84 46.30 32.24 9.72
CA LEU A 84 47.75 32.32 9.45
C LEU A 84 48.17 33.13 8.22
#